data_AF-A0A0C1Y484-F1
#
_entry.id   AF-A0A0C1Y484-F1
#
_cell.length_a   1.000
_cell.length_b   1.000
_cell.length_c   1.000
_cell.angle_alpha   90.00
_cell.angle_beta   90.00
_cell.angle_gamma   90.00
#
_symmetry.space_group_name_H-M   'P 1'
#
loop_
_entity.id
_entity.type
_entity.pdbx_description
1 polymer ?
#
loop_
_entity_poly.entity_id
_entity_poly.type
_entity_poly.pdbx_seq_one_letter_code
_entity_poly.pdbx_strand_id
1 'polypeptide(L)'
;MERDEEGTPAAGCLVAVVAAATGFGAWLYGARPGLRGAFEGQRDWSLLYADLPSMLIGVPALTLAFWALTRTALRDRVGRGTRGLVSGAVAVVVLTVLAWACLVWLDARVDWVSPED
;
A
#
# COMPACT_ATOMS: atom_id res chain seq x y z
N MET A 1 0.84 -35.27 -4.14
CA MET A 1 0.72 -34.39 -2.95
C MET A 1 1.08 -33.00 -3.44
N GLU A 2 0.33 -32.46 -4.41
CA GLU A 2 0.73 -31.30 -5.23
C GLU A 2 -0.22 -30.10 -5.12
N ARG A 3 -1.39 -30.22 -4.46
CA ARG A 3 -2.38 -29.13 -4.41
C ARG A 3 -2.05 -28.00 -3.41
N ASP A 4 -1.07 -28.19 -2.52
CA ASP A 4 -0.79 -27.24 -1.44
C ASP A 4 0.27 -26.18 -1.82
N GLU A 5 1.10 -26.44 -2.83
CA GLU A 5 2.18 -25.52 -3.24
C GLU A 5 1.67 -24.38 -4.12
N GLU A 6 0.63 -24.59 -4.92
CA GLU A 6 0.08 -23.56 -5.84
C GLU A 6 -0.70 -22.45 -5.10
N GLY A 7 -1.33 -22.76 -3.96
CA GLY A 7 -2.17 -21.78 -3.25
C GLY A 7 -1.40 -20.66 -2.55
N THR A 8 -0.14 -20.92 -2.17
CA THR A 8 0.72 -19.94 -1.48
C THR A 8 1.26 -18.83 -2.39
N PRO A 9 1.84 -19.10 -3.57
CA PRO A 9 2.28 -18.08 -4.50
C PRO A 9 1.08 -17.29 -5.08
N ALA A 10 -0.03 -17.95 -5.39
CA ALA A 10 -1.25 -17.28 -5.85
C ALA A 10 -1.78 -16.28 -4.81
N ALA A 11 -1.80 -16.65 -3.52
CA ALA A 11 -2.19 -15.75 -2.45
C ALA A 11 -1.23 -14.55 -2.31
N GLY A 12 0.08 -14.78 -2.44
CA GLY A 12 1.07 -13.70 -2.43
C GLY A 12 0.88 -12.72 -3.59
N CYS A 13 0.65 -13.23 -4.80
CA CYS A 13 0.35 -12.40 -5.97
C CYS A 13 -0.92 -11.57 -5.78
N LEU A 14 -1.98 -12.16 -5.24
CA LEU A 14 -3.23 -11.45 -4.98
C LEU A 14 -3.03 -10.32 -3.95
N VAL A 15 -2.29 -10.59 -2.85
CA VAL A 15 -1.92 -9.56 -1.87
C VAL A 15 -1.12 -8.44 -2.53
N ALA A 16 -0.16 -8.76 -3.39
CA ALA A 16 0.65 -7.78 -4.10
C ALA A 16 -0.20 -6.88 -5.02
N VAL A 17 -1.13 -7.47 -5.79
CA VAL A 17 -2.02 -6.74 -6.70
C VAL A 17 -2.97 -5.83 -5.92
N VAL A 18 -3.59 -6.33 -4.86
CA VAL A 18 -4.49 -5.54 -4.00
C VAL A 18 -3.73 -4.38 -3.34
N ALA A 19 -2.50 -4.63 -2.88
CA ALA A 19 -1.65 -3.60 -2.30
C ALA A 19 -1.25 -2.53 -3.31
N ALA A 20 -0.91 -2.93 -4.54
CA ALA A 20 -0.55 -2.00 -5.61
C ALA A 20 -1.75 -1.13 -6.01
N ALA A 21 -2.93 -1.75 -6.15
CA ALA A 21 -4.17 -1.03 -6.42
C ALA A 21 -4.52 -0.04 -5.30
N THR A 22 -4.30 -0.43 -4.03
CA THR A 22 -4.50 0.46 -2.87
C THR A 22 -3.55 1.65 -2.90
N GLY A 23 -2.24 1.43 -3.10
CA GLY A 23 -1.25 2.51 -3.18
C GLY A 23 -1.52 3.45 -4.36
N PHE A 24 -1.87 2.90 -5.52
CA PHE A 24 -2.27 3.69 -6.69
C PHE A 24 -3.57 4.48 -6.47
N GLY A 25 -4.55 3.89 -5.79
CA GLY A 25 -5.81 4.55 -5.44
C GLY A 25 -5.62 5.71 -4.46
N ALA A 26 -4.80 5.52 -3.42
CA ALA A 26 -4.45 6.57 -2.46
C ALA A 26 -3.75 7.74 -3.17
N TRP A 27 -2.78 7.43 -4.05
CA TRP A 27 -2.11 8.42 -4.87
C TRP A 27 -3.08 9.16 -5.80
N LEU A 28 -3.95 8.45 -6.53
CA LEU A 28 -4.94 9.06 -7.42
C LEU A 28 -5.88 10.02 -6.70
N TYR A 29 -6.24 9.70 -5.45
CA TYR A 29 -7.10 10.54 -4.64
C TYR A 29 -6.36 11.78 -4.14
N GLY A 30 -5.22 11.60 -3.47
CA GLY A 30 -4.48 12.69 -2.82
C GLY A 30 -3.66 13.58 -3.76
N ALA A 31 -3.12 13.05 -4.87
CA ALA A 31 -2.24 13.82 -5.77
C ALA A 31 -3.01 14.69 -6.78
N ARG A 32 -4.32 14.48 -6.95
CA ARG A 32 -5.15 15.19 -7.94
C ARG A 32 -5.11 16.72 -7.81
N PRO A 33 -5.21 17.33 -6.62
CA PRO A 33 -5.16 18.78 -6.49
C PRO A 33 -3.78 19.34 -6.88
N GLY A 34 -2.69 18.79 -6.35
CA GLY A 34 -1.32 19.24 -6.65
C GLY A 34 -0.90 19.07 -8.12
N LEU A 35 -1.48 18.09 -8.84
CA LEU A 35 -1.24 17.90 -10.28
C LEU A 35 -2.06 18.84 -11.18
N ARG A 36 -3.19 19.38 -10.70
CA ARG A 36 -4.00 20.34 -11.46
C ARG A 36 -3.38 21.75 -11.51
N GLY A 37 -2.37 21.98 -10.68
CA GLY A 37 -1.62 23.23 -10.60
C GLY A 37 -2.02 24.03 -9.37
N ALA A 38 -1.02 24.61 -8.71
CA ALA A 38 -1.20 25.54 -7.60
C ALA A 38 -1.27 26.98 -8.12
N PHE A 39 -1.33 27.96 -7.20
CA PHE A 39 -1.18 29.38 -7.55
C PHE A 39 0.04 29.57 -8.47
N GLU A 40 -0.14 30.37 -9.53
CA GLU A 40 0.82 30.62 -10.63
C GLU A 40 1.03 29.49 -11.66
N GLY A 41 0.29 28.38 -11.57
CA GLY A 41 0.36 27.29 -12.55
C GLY A 41 1.62 26.44 -12.43
N GLN A 42 2.36 26.58 -11.32
CA GLN A 42 3.43 25.65 -10.97
C GLN A 42 2.81 24.29 -10.62
N ARG A 43 3.23 23.27 -11.36
CA ARG A 43 2.82 21.88 -11.17
C ARG A 43 3.92 21.13 -10.46
N ASP A 44 3.58 20.46 -9.37
CA ASP A 44 4.55 19.62 -8.65
C ASP A 44 4.71 18.27 -9.37
N TRP A 45 5.79 18.15 -10.13
CA TRP A 45 6.16 16.91 -10.82
C TRP A 45 6.70 15.84 -9.88
N SER A 46 7.10 16.19 -8.65
CA SER A 46 7.57 15.21 -7.67
C SER A 46 6.46 14.24 -7.27
N LEU A 47 5.19 14.68 -7.29
CA LEU A 47 4.02 13.83 -7.08
C LEU A 47 3.97 12.69 -8.10
N LEU A 48 4.38 12.94 -9.34
CA LEU A 48 4.35 11.94 -10.41
C LEU A 48 5.61 11.08 -10.46
N TYR A 49 6.79 11.67 -10.24
CA TYR A 49 8.07 10.96 -10.41
C TYR A 49 8.64 10.35 -9.12
N ALA A 50 8.23 10.83 -7.95
CA ALA A 50 8.71 10.34 -6.66
C ALA A 50 7.57 9.66 -5.86
N ASP A 51 6.43 10.33 -5.70
CA ASP A 51 5.34 9.81 -4.86
C ASP A 51 4.59 8.64 -5.53
N LEU A 52 4.33 8.69 -6.85
CA LEU A 52 3.69 7.56 -7.54
C LEU A 52 4.54 6.28 -7.46
N PRO A 53 5.83 6.24 -7.85
CA PRO A 53 6.61 5.01 -7.80
C PRO A 53 6.78 4.50 -6.37
N SER A 54 6.96 5.40 -5.40
CA SER A 54 7.11 5.02 -4.00
C SER A 54 5.84 4.42 -3.41
N MET A 55 4.66 4.95 -3.70
CA MET A 55 3.39 4.36 -3.25
C MET A 55 3.04 3.08 -4.01
N LEU A 56 3.28 3.06 -5.32
CA LEU A 56 2.98 1.92 -6.18
C LEU A 56 3.84 0.69 -5.84
N ILE A 57 5.10 0.88 -5.43
CA ILE A 57 6.03 -0.21 -5.10
C ILE A 57 6.14 -0.43 -3.58
N GLY A 58 6.19 0.66 -2.80
CA GLY A 58 6.38 0.61 -1.35
C GLY A 58 5.20 -0.03 -0.62
N VAL A 59 3.96 0.25 -1.03
CA VAL A 59 2.77 -0.33 -0.39
C VAL A 59 2.73 -1.87 -0.59
N PRO A 60 2.90 -2.42 -1.81
CA PRO A 60 3.06 -3.86 -1.99
C PRO A 60 4.24 -4.45 -1.23
N ALA A 61 5.42 -3.82 -1.29
CA ALA A 61 6.62 -4.36 -0.67
C ALA A 61 6.46 -4.50 0.85
N LEU A 62 5.95 -3.47 1.52
CA LEU A 62 5.70 -3.50 2.97
C LEU A 62 4.59 -4.49 3.32
N THR A 63 3.51 -4.53 2.56
CA THR A 63 2.40 -5.46 2.81
C THR A 63 2.86 -6.91 2.69
N LEU A 64 3.63 -7.24 1.65
CA LEU A 64 4.21 -8.57 1.47
C LEU A 64 5.23 -8.92 2.55
N ALA A 65 6.06 -7.97 2.96
CA ALA A 65 7.04 -8.18 4.02
C ALA A 65 6.35 -8.55 5.35
N PHE A 66 5.33 -7.79 5.75
CA PHE A 66 4.57 -8.09 6.97
C PHE A 66 3.76 -9.39 6.86
N TRP A 67 3.17 -9.66 5.70
CA TRP A 67 2.44 -10.91 5.45
C TRP A 67 3.36 -12.13 5.54
N ALA A 68 4.53 -12.07 4.91
CA ALA A 68 5.55 -13.12 4.96
C ALA A 68 6.11 -13.30 6.37
N LEU A 69 6.43 -12.21 7.07
CA LEU A 69 6.90 -12.22 8.45
C LEU A 69 5.87 -12.84 9.41
N THR A 70 4.60 -12.49 9.25
CA THR A 70 3.51 -13.07 10.05
C THR A 70 3.40 -14.56 9.79
N ARG A 71 3.47 -14.98 8.52
CA ARG A 71 3.47 -16.40 8.17
C ARG A 71 4.68 -17.12 8.75
N THR A 72 5.88 -16.58 8.71
CA THR A 72 7.07 -17.26 9.26
C THR A 72 6.99 -17.34 10.78
N ALA A 73 6.58 -16.27 11.46
CA ALA A 73 6.44 -16.23 12.92
C ALA A 73 5.38 -17.22 13.45
N LEU A 74 4.28 -17.43 12.71
CA LEU A 74 3.21 -18.35 13.10
C LEU A 74 3.44 -19.80 12.63
N ARG A 75 4.52 -20.09 11.91
CA ARG A 75 4.76 -21.40 11.29
C ARG A 75 4.77 -22.54 12.30
N ASP A 76 5.35 -22.31 13.48
CA ASP A 76 5.57 -23.36 14.49
C ASP A 76 4.56 -23.30 15.65
N ARG A 77 3.69 -22.29 15.68
CA ARG A 77 2.82 -21.99 16.84
C ARG A 77 1.34 -22.31 16.61
N VAL A 78 0.86 -22.34 15.37
CA VAL A 78 -0.59 -22.36 15.10
C VAL A 78 -0.95 -23.25 13.91
N GLY A 79 -2.15 -23.84 13.95
CA GLY A 79 -2.73 -24.60 12.85
C GLY A 79 -2.85 -23.79 11.54
N ARG A 80 -2.81 -24.51 10.42
CA ARG A 80 -2.72 -23.95 9.06
C ARG A 80 -3.85 -22.96 8.72
N GLY A 81 -5.08 -23.23 9.16
CA GLY A 81 -6.24 -22.35 8.93
C GLY A 81 -6.13 -21.01 9.65
N THR A 82 -5.81 -21.05 10.96
CA THR A 82 -5.63 -19.83 11.77
C THR A 82 -4.47 -18.98 11.25
N ARG A 83 -3.38 -19.59 10.79
CA ARG A 83 -2.26 -18.88 10.15
C ARG A 83 -2.70 -18.12 8.89
N GLY A 84 -3.55 -18.73 8.06
CA GLY A 84 -4.12 -18.06 6.88
C GLY A 84 -4.97 -16.85 7.26
N LEU A 85 -5.86 -17.02 8.25
CA LEU A 85 -6.76 -15.97 8.72
C LEU A 85 -6.00 -14.81 9.36
N VAL A 86 -5.03 -15.11 10.23
CA VAL A 86 -4.18 -14.09 10.88
C VAL A 86 -3.31 -13.36 9.85
N SER A 87 -2.66 -14.07 8.93
CA SER A 87 -1.84 -13.42 7.90
C SER A 87 -2.67 -12.54 6.95
N GLY A 88 -3.88 -12.99 6.58
CA GLY A 88 -4.83 -12.17 5.83
C GLY A 88 -5.27 -10.92 6.61
N ALA A 89 -5.63 -11.06 7.88
CA ALA A 89 -6.00 -9.94 8.74
C ALA A 89 -4.85 -8.94 8.90
N VAL A 90 -3.61 -9.41 9.08
CA VAL A 90 -2.44 -8.53 9.15
C VAL A 90 -2.24 -7.79 7.82
N ALA A 91 -2.38 -8.44 6.67
CA ALA A 91 -2.28 -7.76 5.39
C ALA A 91 -3.33 -6.65 5.25
N VAL A 92 -4.58 -6.90 5.65
CA VAL A 92 -5.64 -5.88 5.65
C VAL A 92 -5.30 -4.72 6.59
N VAL A 93 -4.86 -5.00 7.82
CA VAL A 93 -4.47 -3.95 8.78
C VAL A 93 -3.33 -3.11 8.24
N VAL A 94 -2.28 -3.75 7.69
CA VAL A 94 -1.14 -3.05 7.10
C VAL A 94 -1.58 -2.19 5.92
N LEU A 95 -2.45 -2.68 5.05
CA LEU A 95 -2.99 -1.90 3.93
C LEU A 95 -3.78 -0.69 4.39
N THR A 96 -4.65 -0.84 5.39
CA THR A 96 -5.42 0.27 5.94
C THR A 96 -4.52 1.34 6.53
N VAL A 97 -3.50 0.93 7.30
CA VAL A 97 -2.53 1.87 7.90
C VAL A 97 -1.69 2.56 6.83
N LEU A 98 -1.21 1.83 5.83
CA LEU A 98 -0.42 2.40 4.74
C LEU A 98 -1.24 3.34 3.86
N ALA A 99 -2.48 2.98 3.52
CA ALA A 99 -3.38 3.84 2.77
C ALA A 99 -3.65 5.14 3.53
N TRP A 100 -3.95 5.04 4.83
CA TRP A 100 -4.13 6.21 5.69
C TRP A 100 -2.87 7.08 5.74
N ALA A 101 -1.69 6.49 5.96
CA ALA A 101 -0.43 7.21 5.97
C ALA A 101 -0.12 7.91 4.63
N CYS A 102 -0.41 7.26 3.50
CA CYS A 102 -0.26 7.84 2.16
C CYS A 102 -1.19 9.04 1.98
N LEU A 103 -2.43 8.96 2.45
CA LEU A 103 -3.39 10.06 2.39
C LEU A 103 -2.91 11.23 3.26
N VAL A 104 -2.52 11.00 4.51
CA VAL A 104 -1.98 12.03 5.41
C VAL A 104 -0.73 12.69 4.84
N TRP A 105 0.16 11.90 4.22
CA TRP A 105 1.36 12.42 3.56
C TRP A 105 1.03 13.34 2.39
N LEU A 106 0.10 12.92 1.52
CA LEU A 106 -0.32 13.71 0.36
C LEU A 106 -1.06 14.99 0.78
N ASP A 107 -1.91 14.90 1.80
CA ASP A 107 -2.63 16.04 2.38
C ASP A 107 -1.63 17.11 2.85
N ALA A 108 -0.68 16.72 3.71
CA ALA A 108 0.37 17.62 4.19
C ALA A 108 1.25 18.20 3.07
N ARG A 109 1.47 17.45 1.98
CA ARG A 109 2.26 17.89 0.83
C ARG A 109 1.50 18.85 -0.09
N VAL A 110 0.21 18.62 -0.29
CA VAL A 110 -0.65 19.44 -1.14
C VAL A 110 -1.03 20.75 -0.44
N ASP A 111 -1.34 20.69 0.85
CA ASP A 111 -1.67 21.87 1.67
C ASP A 111 -0.49 22.85 1.75
N TRP A 112 0.74 22.33 1.84
CA TRP A 112 1.93 23.17 1.85
C TRP A 112 2.09 23.99 0.56
N VAL A 113 1.61 23.47 -0.57
CA VAL A 113 1.72 24.11 -1.88
C VAL A 113 0.56 25.07 -2.15
N SER A 114 -0.58 24.86 -1.51
CA SER A 114 -1.79 25.68 -1.63
C SER A 114 -2.29 26.04 -0.23
N PRO A 115 -1.65 27.01 0.45
CA PRO A 115 -2.22 27.60 1.64
C PRO A 115 -3.46 28.39 1.20
N GLU A 116 -4.61 27.74 1.18
CA GLU A 116 -5.89 28.46 1.17
C GLU A 116 -6.12 28.96 2.61
N ASP A 117 -5.86 30.26 2.80
CA ASP A 117 -6.11 31.14 3.96
C ASP A 117 -5.24 30.98 5.23
#